data_AF-A0A920HK91-F1
#
_entry.id   AF-A0A920HK91-F1
#
_cell.length_a   1.000
_cell.length_b   1.000
_cell.length_c   1.000
_cell.angle_alpha   90.00
_cell.angle_beta   90.00
_cell.angle_gamma   90.00
#
_symmetry.space_group_name_H-M   'P 1'
#
loop_
_entity.id
_entity.type
_entity.pdbx_description
1 polymer ?
#
loop_
_entity_poly.entity_id
_entity_poly.type
_entity_poly.pdbx_seq_one_letter_code
_entity_poly.pdbx_strand_id
1 'polypeptide(L)'
;MVYLIRILKDNTSAKLIATISEDKFDRRVLRDSKKNIFRGMTSKIDAALNVSKYGIPTIIANGMKAKIIDKIFKYENVGTMIIPNIRTVKSRKQWIGMGLKTAGKLLLDDGAIDAIISKGKSLLPSGIQSIEGRFVKDNKSNVFQYPQVKSIQGD
;
A
#
# COMPACT_ATOMS: atom_id res chain seq x y z
N MET A 1 15.54 4.17 -20.29
CA MET A 1 14.65 3.46 -21.22
C MET A 1 14.28 2.11 -20.60
N VAL A 2 13.11 2.01 -19.95
CA VAL A 2 12.68 0.79 -19.24
C VAL A 2 11.19 0.59 -19.49
N TYR A 3 10.80 -0.50 -20.16
CA TYR A 3 9.40 -0.83 -20.46
C TYR A 3 9.11 -2.34 -20.33
N LEU A 4 8.07 -2.62 -19.54
CA LEU A 4 6.99 -3.63 -19.65
C LEU A 4 6.73 -4.62 -18.49
N ILE A 5 5.93 -4.19 -17.51
CA ILE A 5 4.74 -4.99 -17.14
C ILE A 5 3.84 -4.90 -18.37
N ARG A 6 3.32 -6.00 -18.93
CA ARG A 6 2.62 -6.05 -20.25
C ARG A 6 1.58 -4.93 -20.45
N ILE A 7 2.07 -3.76 -20.85
CA ILE A 7 1.39 -2.49 -21.12
C ILE A 7 1.62 -2.27 -22.61
N LEU A 8 0.61 -1.93 -23.39
CA LEU A 8 0.65 -1.95 -24.87
C LEU A 8 0.62 -3.37 -25.46
N LYS A 9 -0.60 -3.80 -25.79
CA LYS A 9 -0.88 -4.89 -26.73
C LYS A 9 -0.31 -4.58 -28.15
N ASP A 10 0.06 -3.32 -28.39
CA ASP A 10 0.43 -2.77 -29.69
C ASP A 10 1.95 -2.55 -29.85
N ASN A 11 2.77 -3.04 -28.92
CA ASN A 11 4.24 -2.88 -28.99
C ASN A 11 4.94 -4.25 -28.96
N THR A 12 5.27 -4.75 -30.15
CA THR A 12 5.89 -6.07 -30.40
C THR A 12 7.26 -6.24 -29.74
N SER A 13 7.91 -5.14 -29.34
CA SER A 13 9.27 -5.12 -28.77
C SER A 13 9.33 -5.21 -27.25
N ALA A 14 8.17 -5.28 -26.59
CA ALA A 14 8.11 -4.94 -25.18
C ALA A 14 8.42 -6.16 -24.27
N LYS A 15 9.26 -5.95 -23.24
CA LYS A 15 9.89 -7.01 -22.43
C LYS A 15 9.41 -7.02 -20.99
N LEU A 16 9.23 -8.22 -20.42
CA LEU A 16 8.83 -8.38 -19.02
C LEU A 16 9.79 -7.65 -18.06
N ILE A 17 9.25 -6.79 -17.20
CA ILE A 17 9.97 -6.23 -16.05
C ILE A 17 10.08 -7.34 -15.01
N ALA A 18 11.29 -7.88 -14.85
CA ALA A 18 11.57 -8.90 -13.84
C ALA A 18 11.46 -8.34 -12.42
N THR A 19 11.86 -7.08 -12.21
CA THR A 19 11.98 -6.49 -10.88
C THR A 19 11.52 -5.04 -10.84
N ILE A 20 10.77 -4.69 -9.80
CA ILE A 20 10.33 -3.33 -9.48
C ILE A 20 10.76 -3.00 -8.05
N SER A 21 11.49 -1.91 -7.87
CA SER A 21 11.71 -1.32 -6.55
C SER A 21 10.54 -0.42 -6.20
N GLU A 22 10.00 -0.57 -4.98
CA GLU A 22 8.83 0.19 -4.49
C GLU A 22 8.98 1.71 -4.67
N ASP A 23 10.16 2.26 -4.40
CA ASP A 23 10.49 3.68 -4.43
C ASP A 23 10.74 4.23 -5.85
N LYS A 24 11.04 3.36 -6.81
CA LYS A 24 11.44 3.75 -8.18
C LYS A 24 10.36 3.52 -9.23
N PHE A 25 9.19 3.04 -8.81
CA PHE A 25 8.11 2.73 -9.75
C PHE A 25 7.34 3.98 -10.18
N ASP A 26 7.48 4.39 -11.44
CA ASP A 26 6.70 5.48 -12.01
C ASP A 26 5.27 5.03 -12.32
N ARG A 27 4.32 5.48 -11.50
CA ARG A 27 2.89 5.17 -11.66
C ARG A 27 2.28 5.70 -12.95
N ARG A 28 2.90 6.67 -13.64
CA ARG A 28 2.41 7.19 -14.94
C ARG A 28 2.39 6.10 -16.01
N VAL A 29 3.28 5.10 -15.89
CA VAL A 29 3.34 3.93 -16.76
C VAL A 29 2.00 3.17 -16.77
N LEU A 30 1.18 3.27 -15.72
CA LEU A 30 -0.14 2.62 -15.61
C LEU A 30 -1.29 3.44 -16.22
N ARG A 31 -1.06 4.71 -16.58
CA ARG A 31 -2.11 5.64 -17.04
C ARG A 31 -2.28 5.71 -18.56
N ASP A 32 -1.24 5.35 -19.32
CA ASP A 32 -1.13 5.58 -20.77
C ASP A 32 -1.84 4.55 -21.67
N SER A 33 -2.91 3.87 -21.23
CA SER A 33 -3.53 2.81 -22.05
C SER A 33 -5.04 2.69 -21.88
N LYS A 34 -5.74 2.44 -23.01
CA LYS A 34 -7.20 2.37 -23.16
C LYS A 34 -7.89 1.70 -21.95
N LYS A 35 -8.83 2.45 -21.35
CA LYS A 35 -9.48 2.34 -20.02
C LYS A 35 -9.97 0.97 -19.50
N ASN A 36 -9.98 -0.11 -20.28
CA ASN A 36 -10.63 -1.37 -19.89
C ASN A 36 -9.68 -2.57 -19.70
N ILE A 37 -8.53 -2.64 -20.40
CA ILE A 37 -7.64 -3.81 -20.34
C ILE A 37 -6.79 -3.83 -19.05
N PHE A 38 -6.53 -2.65 -18.45
CA PHE A 38 -5.57 -2.50 -17.36
C PHE A 38 -6.17 -2.53 -15.96
N ARG A 39 -7.50 -2.43 -15.78
CA ARG A 39 -8.10 -2.40 -14.42
C ARG A 39 -7.64 -3.57 -13.55
N GLY A 40 -7.55 -4.77 -14.12
CA GLY A 40 -7.09 -5.95 -13.38
C GLY A 40 -5.58 -5.98 -13.07
N MET A 41 -4.75 -5.27 -13.84
CA MET A 41 -3.29 -5.24 -13.67
C MET A 41 -2.86 -4.08 -12.76
N THR A 42 -3.47 -2.90 -12.94
CA THR A 42 -3.32 -1.75 -12.05
C THR A 42 -3.61 -2.13 -10.61
N SER A 43 -4.75 -2.79 -10.33
CA SER A 43 -5.08 -3.21 -8.96
C SER A 43 -4.10 -4.24 -8.38
N LYS A 44 -3.50 -5.11 -9.20
CA LYS A 44 -2.48 -6.08 -8.73
C LYS A 44 -1.18 -5.37 -8.34
N ILE A 45 -0.78 -4.39 -9.15
CA ILE A 45 0.42 -3.59 -8.89
C ILE A 45 0.20 -2.71 -7.67
N ASP A 46 -0.96 -2.06 -7.55
CA ASP A 46 -1.29 -1.24 -6.38
C ASP A 46 -1.31 -2.07 -5.09
N ALA A 47 -1.92 -3.26 -5.12
CA ALA A 47 -1.91 -4.19 -3.99
C ALA A 47 -0.48 -4.58 -3.61
N ALA A 48 0.34 -4.98 -4.59
CA ALA A 48 1.69 -5.42 -4.35
C ALA A 48 2.62 -4.28 -3.87
N LEU A 49 2.49 -3.07 -4.42
CA LEU A 49 3.19 -1.88 -3.91
C LEU A 49 2.74 -1.52 -2.48
N ASN A 50 1.44 -1.68 -2.16
CA ASN A 50 0.94 -1.42 -0.81
C ASN A 50 1.51 -2.39 0.21
N VAL A 51 1.53 -3.69 -0.12
CA VAL A 51 2.15 -4.76 0.68
C VAL A 51 3.65 -4.50 0.86
N SER A 52 4.32 -4.05 -0.20
CA SER A 52 5.75 -3.73 -0.21
C SER A 52 6.15 -2.64 0.79
N LYS A 53 5.30 -1.63 1.03
CA LYS A 53 5.53 -0.59 2.06
C LYS A 53 5.71 -1.13 3.47
N TYR A 54 5.22 -2.34 3.72
CA TYR A 54 5.32 -3.02 4.99
C TYR A 54 6.52 -3.98 5.08
N GLY A 55 7.39 -4.01 4.07
CA GLY A 55 8.57 -4.87 4.05
C GLY A 55 8.32 -6.26 3.47
N ILE A 56 7.18 -6.48 2.78
CA ILE A 56 6.78 -7.79 2.29
C ILE A 56 7.07 -7.89 0.78
N PRO A 57 8.00 -8.76 0.34
CA PRO A 57 8.25 -8.98 -1.09
C PRO A 57 7.06 -9.66 -1.74
N THR A 58 6.73 -9.25 -2.96
CA THR A 58 5.56 -9.76 -3.70
C THR A 58 5.93 -10.15 -5.12
N ILE A 59 5.39 -11.26 -5.63
CA ILE A 59 5.57 -11.69 -7.01
C ILE A 59 4.23 -11.67 -7.73
N ILE A 60 4.18 -11.03 -8.90
CA ILE A 60 3.05 -11.08 -9.83
C ILE A 60 3.43 -12.02 -10.97
N ALA A 61 2.75 -13.17 -11.08
CA ALA A 61 3.03 -14.20 -12.09
C ALA A 61 1.76 -14.65 -12.83
N ASN A 62 1.94 -15.24 -14.02
CA ASN A 62 0.84 -15.83 -14.78
C ASN A 62 0.49 -17.21 -14.21
N GLY A 63 -0.66 -17.30 -13.53
CA GLY A 63 -1.17 -18.55 -12.94
C GLY A 63 -1.44 -19.68 -13.94
N MET A 64 -1.60 -19.38 -15.23
CA MET A 64 -1.82 -20.40 -16.27
C MET A 64 -0.51 -21.05 -16.75
N LYS A 65 0.67 -20.57 -16.32
CA LYS A 65 1.94 -21.22 -16.64
C LYS A 65 2.08 -22.50 -15.81
N ALA A 66 2.40 -23.60 -16.49
CA ALA A 66 2.65 -24.89 -15.83
C ALA A 66 3.75 -24.76 -14.76
N LYS A 67 3.49 -25.34 -13.58
CA LYS A 67 4.40 -25.38 -12.43
C LYS A 67 4.89 -24.00 -11.96
N ILE A 68 4.09 -22.93 -12.15
CA ILE A 68 4.53 -21.57 -11.82
C ILE A 68 4.91 -21.40 -10.34
N ILE A 69 4.24 -22.10 -9.43
CA ILE A 69 4.55 -22.07 -7.99
C ILE A 69 5.94 -22.70 -7.74
N ASP A 70 6.20 -23.89 -8.28
CA ASP A 70 7.52 -24.55 -8.16
C ASP A 70 8.64 -23.66 -8.70
N LYS A 71 8.42 -23.02 -9.85
CA LYS A 71 9.40 -22.11 -10.48
C LYS A 71 9.71 -20.91 -9.60
N ILE A 72 8.70 -20.35 -8.94
CA ILE A 72 8.87 -19.26 -7.96
C ILE A 72 9.73 -19.73 -6.78
N PHE A 73 9.44 -20.90 -6.20
CA PHE A 73 10.21 -21.44 -5.08
C PHE A 73 11.63 -21.91 -5.45
N LYS A 74 11.88 -22.17 -6.73
CA LYS A 74 13.22 -22.44 -7.29
C LYS A 74 14.01 -21.17 -7.65
N TYR A 75 13.48 -19.99 -7.34
CA TYR A 75 14.09 -18.69 -7.69
C TYR A 75 14.30 -18.51 -9.20
N GLU A 76 13.50 -19.18 -10.04
CA GLU A 76 13.53 -18.93 -11.47
C GLU A 76 13.00 -17.52 -11.78
N ASN A 77 13.53 -16.88 -12.83
CA ASN A 77 13.10 -15.55 -13.22
C ASN A 77 11.73 -15.60 -13.92
N VAL A 78 10.66 -15.71 -13.12
CA VAL A 78 9.27 -15.79 -13.57
C VAL A 78 8.42 -14.65 -13.01
N GLY A 79 7.69 -13.99 -13.91
CA GLY A 79 6.80 -12.89 -13.53
C GLY A 79 7.55 -11.61 -13.19
N THR A 80 7.01 -10.85 -12.24
CA THR A 80 7.55 -9.57 -11.79
C THR A 80 7.64 -9.56 -10.27
N MET A 81 8.85 -9.39 -9.74
CA MET A 81 9.11 -9.26 -8.31
C MET A 81 9.07 -7.78 -7.90
N ILE A 82 8.31 -7.48 -6.86
CA ILE A 82 8.29 -6.17 -6.21
C ILE A 82 9.10 -6.28 -4.93
N ILE A 83 10.18 -5.51 -4.89
CA ILE A 83 11.13 -5.48 -3.78
C ILE A 83 10.77 -4.32 -2.84
N PRO A 84 10.56 -4.60 -1.55
CA PRO A 84 10.30 -3.58 -0.56
C PRO A 84 11.55 -2.77 -0.24
N ASN A 85 11.34 -1.50 0.11
CA ASN A 85 12.40 -0.74 0.74
C ASN A 85 12.65 -1.31 2.14
N ILE A 86 13.88 -1.21 2.65
CA ILE A 86 14.26 -1.73 3.97
C ILE A 86 13.62 -0.84 5.04
N ARG A 87 12.37 -1.13 5.37
CA ARG A 87 11.60 -0.47 6.43
C ARG A 87 10.82 -1.55 7.18
N THR A 88 11.25 -1.86 8.40
CA THR A 88 10.58 -2.86 9.24
C THR A 88 9.46 -2.20 10.03
N VAL A 89 8.23 -2.31 9.52
CA VAL A 89 7.03 -1.99 10.28
C VAL A 89 6.67 -3.21 11.14
N LYS A 90 6.51 -3.05 12.47
CA LYS A 90 6.10 -4.16 13.36
C LYS A 90 4.82 -4.83 12.84
N SER A 91 4.72 -6.15 12.86
CA SER A 91 3.61 -6.94 12.27
C SER A 91 2.20 -6.46 12.68
N ARG A 92 2.03 -6.01 13.93
CA ARG A 92 0.76 -5.42 14.38
C ARG A 92 0.36 -4.15 13.61
N LYS A 93 1.32 -3.27 13.32
CA LYS A 93 1.09 -2.05 12.53
C LYS A 93 0.82 -2.38 11.05
N GLN A 94 1.42 -3.46 10.54
CA GLN A 94 1.14 -3.96 9.18
C GLN A 94 -0.34 -4.40 9.08
N TRP A 95 -0.80 -5.23 10.01
CA TRP A 95 -2.18 -5.75 10.02
C TRP A 95 -3.23 -4.62 10.08
N ILE A 96 -2.99 -3.63 10.94
CA ILE A 96 -3.85 -2.44 11.07
C ILE A 96 -3.88 -1.64 9.77
N GLY A 97 -2.74 -1.45 9.11
CA GLY A 97 -2.63 -0.64 7.89
C GLY A 97 -3.14 -1.31 6.61
N MET A 98 -3.17 -2.65 6.56
CA MET A 98 -3.51 -3.40 5.36
C MET A 98 -4.97 -3.88 5.29
N GLY A 99 -5.58 -4.22 6.43
CA GLY A 99 -6.78 -5.06 6.45
C GLY A 99 -8.05 -4.41 6.98
N LEU A 100 -7.96 -3.24 7.61
CA LEU A 100 -9.07 -2.71 8.39
C LEU A 100 -9.67 -1.48 7.72
N LYS A 101 -10.98 -1.55 7.41
CA LYS A 101 -11.76 -0.37 7.05
C LYS A 101 -11.86 0.54 8.26
N THR A 102 -11.68 1.83 8.05
CA THR A 102 -11.84 2.80 9.12
C THR A 102 -13.31 2.89 9.53
N ALA A 103 -13.58 2.84 10.83
CA ALA A 103 -14.94 2.93 11.37
C ALA A 103 -15.38 4.39 11.62
N GLY A 104 -14.43 5.31 11.62
CA GLY A 104 -14.64 6.72 11.93
C GLY A 104 -13.35 7.53 11.92
N LYS A 105 -13.46 8.80 12.31
CA LYS A 105 -12.36 9.76 12.46
C LYS A 105 -12.42 10.40 13.84
N LEU A 106 -11.26 10.77 14.35
CA LEU A 106 -11.12 11.49 15.62
C LEU A 106 -10.42 12.81 15.34
N LEU A 107 -11.01 13.94 15.76
CA LEU A 107 -10.30 15.21 15.82
C LEU A 107 -9.53 15.26 17.15
N LEU A 108 -8.24 15.54 17.07
CA LEU A 108 -7.34 15.55 18.22
C LEU A 108 -6.83 16.96 18.48
N ASP A 109 -6.56 17.29 19.75
CA ASP A 109 -5.81 18.49 20.08
C ASP A 109 -4.31 18.33 19.75
N ASP A 110 -3.59 19.45 19.76
CA ASP A 110 -2.16 19.48 19.41
C ASP A 110 -1.30 18.64 20.36
N GLY A 111 -1.67 18.57 21.64
CA GLY A 111 -0.96 17.79 22.65
C GLY A 111 -1.04 16.29 22.39
N ALA A 112 -2.22 15.80 21.99
CA ALA A 112 -2.46 14.42 21.60
C ALA A 112 -1.76 14.08 20.29
N ILE A 113 -1.77 14.99 19.31
CA ILE A 113 -1.03 14.84 18.06
C ILE A 113 0.47 14.68 18.33
N ASP A 114 1.07 15.57 19.12
CA ASP A 114 2.50 15.49 19.48
C ASP A 114 2.82 14.22 20.28
N ALA A 115 1.97 13.85 21.24
CA ALA A 115 2.14 12.64 22.03
C ALA A 115 2.16 11.37 21.16
N ILE A 116 1.33 11.30 20.12
CA ILE A 116 1.24 10.14 19.23
C ILE A 116 2.37 10.15 18.19
N ILE A 117 2.58 11.27 17.50
CA ILE A 117 3.50 11.36 16.35
C ILE A 117 4.95 11.41 16.83
N SER A 118 5.25 12.31 17.76
CA SER A 118 6.63 12.59 18.20
C SER A 118 7.08 11.63 19.31
N LYS A 119 6.17 11.31 20.25
CA LYS A 119 6.51 10.58 21.48
C LYS A 119 6.06 9.11 21.50
N GLY A 120 5.29 8.67 20.51
CA GLY A 120 4.79 7.29 20.40
C GLY A 120 3.92 6.83 21.57
N LYS A 121 3.24 7.76 22.26
CA LYS A 121 2.37 7.49 23.41
C LYS A 121 0.97 7.09 22.94
N SER A 122 0.20 6.51 23.87
CA SER A 122 -1.21 6.18 23.65
C SER A 122 -2.08 7.44 23.62
N LEU A 123 -3.13 7.43 22.80
CA LEU A 123 -4.17 8.45 22.82
C LEU A 123 -4.99 8.32 24.12
N LEU A 124 -5.05 9.40 24.89
CA LEU A 124 -5.96 9.51 26.04
C LEU A 124 -7.28 10.16 25.61
N PRO A 125 -8.41 9.84 26.27
CA PRO A 125 -9.71 10.47 25.95
C PRO A 125 -9.70 11.99 26.06
N SER A 126 -8.89 12.55 26.96
CA SER A 126 -8.76 14.00 27.17
C SER A 126 -8.26 14.74 25.93
N GLY A 127 -7.57 14.05 25.02
CA GLY A 127 -7.02 14.63 23.80
C GLY A 127 -7.95 14.60 22.59
N ILE A 128 -9.20 14.11 22.75
CA ILE A 128 -10.18 13.99 21.67
C ILE A 128 -11.11 15.20 21.70
N GLN A 129 -11.11 15.99 20.63
CA GLN A 129 -11.98 17.16 20.47
C GLN A 129 -13.34 16.80 19.85
N SER A 130 -13.36 15.86 18.90
CA SER A 130 -14.60 15.39 18.29
C SER A 130 -14.48 14.00 17.69
N ILE A 131 -15.62 13.35 17.46
CA ILE A 131 -15.72 11.99 16.93
C ILE A 131 -16.69 11.99 15.75
N GLU A 132 -16.24 11.48 14.61
CA GLU A 132 -17.09 11.22 13.44
C GLU A 132 -17.20 9.71 13.19
N GLY A 133 -18.44 9.22 13.01
CA GLY A 133 -18.73 7.81 12.79
C GLY A 133 -19.33 7.11 14.02
N ARG A 134 -19.61 5.81 13.90
CA ARG A 134 -20.16 4.99 14.99
C ARG A 134 -19.34 3.73 15.14
N PHE A 135 -18.90 3.46 16.36
CA PHE A 135 -18.12 2.27 16.68
C PHE A 135 -18.41 1.79 18.09
N VAL A 136 -18.25 0.48 18.28
CA VAL A 136 -18.49 -0.21 19.55
C VAL A 136 -17.19 -0.88 19.99
N LYS A 137 -16.99 -1.00 21.30
CA LYS A 137 -15.76 -1.49 21.97
C LYS A 137 -15.26 -2.85 21.47
N ASP A 138 -16.12 -3.68 20.86
CA ASP A 138 -15.81 -5.03 20.38
C ASP A 138 -15.74 -5.23 18.86
N ASN A 139 -15.88 -4.17 18.06
CA ASN A 139 -15.57 -4.30 16.64
C ASN A 139 -14.05 -4.41 16.49
N LYS A 140 -13.56 -5.63 16.19
CA LYS A 140 -12.14 -5.98 15.92
C LYS A 140 -11.48 -5.17 14.79
N SER A 141 -12.19 -4.20 14.21
CA SER A 141 -11.87 -3.46 13.00
C SER A 141 -11.95 -1.93 13.14
N ASN A 142 -12.01 -1.37 14.34
CA ASN A 142 -12.07 0.10 14.49
C ASN A 142 -10.67 0.72 14.34
N VAL A 143 -10.26 0.96 13.09
CA VAL A 143 -9.10 1.82 12.79
C VAL A 143 -9.59 3.24 12.60
N PHE A 144 -8.89 4.17 13.23
CA PHE A 144 -9.17 5.60 13.09
C PHE A 144 -8.13 6.22 12.17
N GLN A 145 -8.60 7.05 11.24
CA GLN A 145 -7.72 7.94 10.51
C GLN A 145 -7.59 9.23 11.33
N TYR A 146 -6.37 9.51 11.78
CA TYR A 146 -6.05 10.80 12.38
C TYR A 146 -6.05 11.87 11.28
N PRO A 147 -6.59 13.07 11.52
CA PRO A 147 -6.49 14.17 10.57
C PRO A 147 -5.01 14.41 10.29
N GLN A 148 -4.68 14.54 8.99
CA GLN A 148 -3.45 15.20 8.60
C GLN A 148 -3.56 16.63 9.11
N VAL A 149 -2.56 17.10 9.84
CA VAL A 149 -2.46 18.47 10.34
C VAL A 149 -2.87 19.41 9.20
N LYS A 150 -4.02 20.10 9.33
CA LYS A 150 -4.22 21.33 8.58
C LYS A 150 -3.17 22.26 9.15
N SER A 151 -2.19 22.64 8.34
CA SER A 151 -1.42 23.85 8.60
C SER A 151 -2.43 24.99 8.70
N ILE A 152 -2.84 25.32 9.93
CA ILE A 152 -3.49 26.59 10.22
C ILE A 152 -2.34 27.59 10.16
N GLN A 153 -2.07 28.06 8.94
CA GLN A 153 -1.35 29.31 8.76
C GLN A 153 -2.30 30.37 9.30
N GLY A 154 -1.96 30.90 10.48
CA GLY A 154 -2.65 32.03 11.08
C GLY A 154 -2.41 33.30 10.28
N ASP A 155 -3.44 34.14 10.31
CA ASP A 155 -3.60 35.55 9.90
C ASP A 155 -3.34 35.94 8.43
#